data_AF-A0A0D0SIK5-F1
#
_entry.id   AF-A0A0D0SIK5-F1
#
_cell.length_a   1.000
_cell.length_b   1.000
_cell.length_c   1.000
_cell.angle_alpha   90.00
_cell.angle_beta   90.00
_cell.angle_gamma   90.00
#
_symmetry.space_group_name_H-M   'P 1'
#
loop_
_entity.id
_entity.type
_entity.pdbx_description
1 polymer ?
#
loop_
_entity_poly.entity_id
_entity_poly.type
_entity_poly.pdbx_seq_one_letter_code
_entity_poly.pdbx_strand_id
1 'polypeptide(L)'
;MSEVIKIGIGGPVGAGKTQLIEKIVKRLSTEKSIGVITNDIYTKEDEKILVNSGVLPEDRIIGVETGGCPHTAIREDASMNFAAIDELIERNDDIELIFIESGGDNLAATFSPELVDFSIYIIDVAQGEKIPRKGGQGMIKSDFFVINKTDLAPYVGASLEQMAIDTKAFRSTRPFAFTNLKTDEGLDEVINWIEQDVFLKGLV
;
A
#
# COMPACT_ATOMS: atom_id res chain seq x y z
N MET A 1 -13.38 -16.19 -15.75
CA MET A 1 -13.22 -15.34 -14.58
C MET A 1 -12.30 -14.21 -14.97
N SER A 2 -12.64 -12.96 -14.66
CA SER A 2 -11.69 -11.85 -14.77
C SER A 2 -10.49 -12.14 -13.88
N GLU A 3 -9.29 -11.77 -14.32
CA GLU A 3 -8.07 -11.95 -13.53
C GLU A 3 -8.12 -11.04 -12.29
N VAL A 4 -7.82 -11.59 -11.11
CA VAL A 4 -7.79 -10.83 -9.85
C VAL A 4 -6.59 -9.88 -9.87
N ILE A 5 -6.86 -8.59 -9.68
CA ILE A 5 -5.83 -7.56 -9.62
C ILE A 5 -5.18 -7.57 -8.23
N LYS A 6 -3.85 -7.44 -8.17
CA LYS A 6 -3.06 -7.47 -6.95
C LYS A 6 -2.30 -6.15 -6.82
N ILE A 7 -2.53 -5.41 -5.73
CA ILE A 7 -1.82 -4.16 -5.43
C ILE A 7 -0.96 -4.35 -4.18
N GLY A 8 0.35 -4.22 -4.34
CA GLY A 8 1.30 -4.22 -3.22
C GLY A 8 1.34 -2.87 -2.51
N ILE A 9 1.25 -2.86 -1.19
CA ILE A 9 1.39 -1.65 -0.35
C ILE A 9 2.68 -1.76 0.46
N GLY A 10 3.71 -1.04 0.02
CA GLY A 10 5.04 -1.04 0.63
C GLY A 10 5.34 0.23 1.42
N GLY A 11 6.21 0.16 2.41
CA GLY A 11 6.64 1.34 3.16
C GLY A 11 7.28 1.03 4.51
N PRO A 12 7.83 2.05 5.19
CA PRO A 12 8.41 1.88 6.52
C PRO A 12 7.39 1.58 7.60
N VAL A 13 7.89 0.99 8.69
CA VAL A 13 7.12 0.78 9.93
C VAL A 13 6.49 2.10 10.36
N GLY A 14 5.19 2.08 10.62
CA GLY A 14 4.45 3.25 11.10
C GLY A 14 4.11 4.29 10.04
N ALA A 15 4.44 4.12 8.76
CA ALA A 15 4.12 5.11 7.71
C ALA A 15 2.61 5.27 7.44
N GLY A 16 1.81 4.26 7.83
CA GLY A 16 0.35 4.24 7.66
C GLY A 16 -0.14 3.31 6.55
N LYS A 17 0.58 2.23 6.24
CA LYS A 17 0.19 1.22 5.22
C LYS A 17 -1.18 0.60 5.50
N THR A 18 -1.36 0.01 6.68
CA THR A 18 -2.63 -0.60 7.12
C THR A 18 -3.77 0.42 7.13
N GLN A 19 -3.51 1.65 7.60
CA GLN A 19 -4.50 2.74 7.57
C GLN A 19 -4.87 3.14 6.14
N LEU A 20 -3.90 3.19 5.22
CA LEU A 20 -4.17 3.47 3.81
C LEU A 20 -5.08 2.40 3.22
N ILE A 21 -4.79 1.12 3.47
CA ILE A 21 -5.63 0.00 3.04
C ILE A 21 -7.04 0.14 3.62
N GLU A 22 -7.18 0.33 4.93
CA GLU A 22 -8.47 0.50 5.60
C GLU A 22 -9.31 1.60 4.92
N LYS A 23 -8.70 2.76 4.64
CA LYS A 23 -9.37 3.91 4.02
C LYS A 23 -9.76 3.65 2.57
N ILE A 24 -8.88 3.02 1.79
CA ILE A 24 -9.18 2.63 0.40
C ILE A 24 -10.32 1.62 0.36
N VAL A 25 -10.20 0.56 1.15
CA VAL A 25 -11.20 -0.51 1.25
C VAL A 25 -12.55 0.05 1.63
N LYS A 26 -12.62 0.91 2.65
CA LYS A 26 -13.86 1.59 3.05
C LYS A 26 -14.51 2.40 1.93
N ARG A 27 -13.75 2.82 0.91
CA ARG A 27 -14.27 3.60 -0.23
C ARG A 27 -14.62 2.74 -1.44
N LEU A 28 -13.89 1.66 -1.67
CA LEU A 28 -14.06 0.83 -2.85
C LEU A 28 -14.92 -0.42 -2.61
N SER A 29 -15.05 -0.90 -1.36
CA SER A 29 -15.76 -2.16 -1.06
C SER A 29 -17.26 -2.13 -1.32
N THR A 30 -17.84 -0.96 -1.60
CA THR A 30 -19.23 -0.84 -2.06
C THR A 30 -19.42 -1.21 -3.53
N GLU A 31 -18.36 -1.11 -4.34
CA GLU A 31 -18.40 -1.39 -5.78
C GLU A 31 -17.50 -2.56 -6.20
N LYS A 32 -16.55 -2.94 -5.34
CA LYS A 32 -15.53 -3.94 -5.63
C LYS A 32 -15.47 -5.01 -4.56
N SER A 33 -15.35 -6.25 -5.00
CA SER A 33 -15.06 -7.37 -4.10
C SER A 33 -13.56 -7.40 -3.78
N ILE A 34 -13.21 -7.18 -2.50
CA ILE A 34 -11.82 -6.96 -2.08
C ILE A 34 -11.40 -8.02 -1.05
N GLY A 35 -10.15 -8.46 -1.14
CA GLY A 35 -9.41 -9.19 -0.11
C GLY A 35 -8.14 -8.44 0.32
N VAL A 36 -7.63 -8.74 1.52
CA VAL A 36 -6.39 -8.14 2.04
C VAL A 36 -5.49 -9.22 2.63
N ILE A 37 -4.20 -9.15 2.28
CA ILE A 37 -3.14 -9.94 2.89
C ILE A 37 -2.20 -8.98 3.61
N THR A 38 -1.97 -9.18 4.89
CA THR A 38 -1.00 -8.38 5.67
C THR A 38 0.22 -9.21 6.02
N ASN A 39 1.42 -8.71 5.76
CA ASN A 39 2.67 -9.38 6.14
C ASN A 39 3.28 -8.70 7.36
N ASP A 40 3.60 -9.47 8.38
CA ASP A 40 4.43 -9.03 9.50
C ASP A 40 5.43 -10.14 9.87
N ILE A 41 6.47 -9.81 10.63
CA ILE A 41 7.55 -10.74 10.93
C ILE A 41 7.11 -11.78 11.96
N TYR A 42 6.45 -11.34 13.02
CA TYR A 42 6.20 -12.17 14.21
C TYR A 42 4.77 -12.11 14.73
N THR A 43 3.90 -11.32 14.12
CA THR A 43 2.55 -11.10 14.64
C THR A 43 1.51 -11.05 13.53
N LYS A 44 0.24 -11.03 13.95
CA LYS A 44 -0.94 -10.81 13.11
C LYS A 44 -1.65 -9.50 13.50
N GLU A 45 -0.89 -8.51 13.96
CA GLU A 45 -1.48 -7.28 14.49
C GLU A 45 -2.19 -6.46 13.41
N ASP A 46 -1.60 -6.35 12.22
CA ASP A 46 -2.21 -5.60 11.11
C ASP A 46 -3.51 -6.29 10.59
N GLU A 47 -3.54 -7.63 10.55
CA GLU A 47 -4.77 -8.42 10.31
C GLU A 47 -5.86 -8.06 11.34
N LYS A 48 -5.53 -8.09 12.63
CA LYS A 48 -6.49 -7.76 13.69
C LYS A 48 -6.98 -6.32 13.62
N ILE A 49 -6.11 -5.37 13.26
CA ILE A 49 -6.50 -3.97 13.08
C ILE A 49 -7.58 -3.86 12.01
N LEU A 50 -7.38 -4.52 10.85
CA LEU A 50 -8.34 -4.50 9.75
C LEU A 50 -9.64 -5.22 10.10
N VAL A 51 -9.59 -6.40 10.73
CA VAL A 51 -10.78 -7.11 11.20
C VAL A 51 -11.58 -6.25 12.18
N ASN A 52 -10.92 -5.65 13.17
CA ASN A 52 -11.58 -4.81 14.18
C ASN A 52 -12.14 -3.50 13.62
N SER A 53 -11.58 -2.99 12.52
CA SER A 53 -12.14 -1.81 11.84
C SER A 53 -13.50 -2.08 11.18
N GLY A 54 -13.81 -3.35 10.90
CA GLY A 54 -15.05 -3.78 10.25
C GLY A 54 -15.18 -3.34 8.79
N VAL A 55 -14.08 -2.95 8.13
CA VAL A 55 -14.10 -2.55 6.72
C VAL A 55 -14.32 -3.71 5.76
N LEU A 56 -13.98 -4.94 6.18
CA LEU A 56 -14.25 -6.19 5.48
C LEU A 56 -14.67 -7.29 6.48
N PRO A 57 -15.42 -8.29 6.00
CA PRO A 57 -15.54 -9.59 6.65
C PRO A 57 -14.17 -10.22 6.98
N GLU A 58 -14.09 -10.95 8.10
CA GLU A 58 -12.85 -11.59 8.57
C GLU A 58 -12.29 -12.60 7.57
N ASP A 59 -13.15 -13.33 6.86
CA ASP A 59 -12.78 -14.32 5.84
C ASP A 59 -12.16 -13.71 4.56
N ARG A 60 -12.06 -12.38 4.49
CA ARG A 60 -11.41 -11.62 3.42
C ARG A 60 -10.08 -11.01 3.82
N ILE A 61 -9.60 -11.29 5.03
CA ILE A 61 -8.34 -10.78 5.54
C ILE A 61 -7.49 -11.98 5.97
N ILE A 62 -6.24 -12.03 5.50
CA ILE A 62 -5.26 -13.05 5.93
C ILE A 62 -3.98 -12.37 6.42
N GLY A 63 -3.62 -12.64 7.67
CA GLY A 63 -2.31 -12.29 8.22
C GLY A 63 -1.25 -13.37 7.96
N VAL A 64 -0.16 -12.98 7.32
CA VAL A 64 1.02 -13.82 7.04
C VAL A 64 2.16 -13.45 8.00
N GLU A 65 2.54 -14.41 8.83
CA GLU A 65 3.73 -14.32 9.68
C GLU A 65 4.94 -14.80 8.89
N THR A 66 5.71 -13.87 8.35
CA THR A 66 6.81 -14.15 7.42
C THR A 66 8.04 -14.79 8.09
N GLY A 67 8.18 -14.62 9.41
CA GLY A 67 9.29 -15.18 10.20
C GLY A 67 10.67 -14.59 9.91
N GLY A 68 10.79 -13.61 8.99
CA GLY A 68 12.07 -13.15 8.47
C GLY A 68 12.05 -11.75 7.86
N CYS A 69 13.02 -11.47 7.00
CA CYS A 69 13.17 -10.15 6.39
C CYS A 69 11.94 -9.81 5.52
N PRO A 70 11.32 -8.63 5.69
CA PRO A 70 10.13 -8.23 4.92
C PRO A 70 10.33 -8.29 3.40
N HIS A 71 11.55 -8.00 2.92
CA HIS A 71 11.89 -8.08 1.50
C HIS A 71 11.69 -9.48 0.93
N THR A 72 12.12 -10.51 1.67
CA THR A 72 12.08 -11.89 1.21
C THR A 72 10.65 -12.31 0.92
N ALA A 73 9.72 -12.01 1.83
CA ALA A 73 8.32 -12.39 1.69
C ALA A 73 7.59 -11.78 0.49
N ILE A 74 8.08 -10.65 -0.05
CA ILE A 74 7.42 -9.94 -1.16
C ILE A 74 8.22 -9.97 -2.47
N ARG A 75 9.48 -10.43 -2.44
CA ARG A 75 10.40 -10.35 -3.58
C ARG A 75 11.15 -11.63 -3.87
N GLU A 76 11.93 -12.13 -2.91
CA GLU A 76 12.78 -13.31 -3.15
C GLU A 76 12.05 -14.65 -3.00
N ASP A 77 11.14 -14.74 -2.03
CA ASP A 77 10.33 -15.93 -1.73
C ASP A 77 8.92 -15.49 -1.32
N ALA A 78 8.07 -15.31 -2.33
CA ALA A 78 6.68 -14.91 -2.15
C ALA A 78 5.71 -16.10 -1.97
N SER A 79 6.23 -17.31 -1.73
CA SER A 79 5.42 -18.54 -1.64
C SER A 79 4.29 -18.46 -0.60
N MET A 80 4.55 -17.84 0.55
CA MET A 80 3.53 -17.63 1.59
C MET A 80 2.41 -16.70 1.13
N ASN A 81 2.74 -15.66 0.35
CA ASN A 81 1.74 -14.76 -0.21
C ASN A 81 0.95 -15.44 -1.33
N PHE A 82 1.58 -16.27 -2.18
CA PHE A 82 0.86 -17.05 -3.18
C PHE A 82 -0.15 -18.01 -2.54
N ALA A 83 0.25 -18.73 -1.49
CA ALA A 83 -0.66 -19.60 -0.75
C ALA A 83 -1.84 -18.81 -0.12
N ALA A 84 -1.57 -17.63 0.44
CA ALA A 84 -2.62 -16.76 0.99
C ALA A 84 -3.56 -16.19 -0.10
N ILE A 85 -3.06 -15.90 -1.31
CA ILE A 85 -3.88 -15.49 -2.46
C ILE A 85 -4.83 -16.63 -2.85
N ASP A 86 -4.30 -17.85 -3.02
CA ASP A 86 -5.10 -19.02 -3.37
C ASP A 86 -6.19 -19.29 -2.32
N GLU A 87 -5.85 -19.18 -1.04
CA GLU A 87 -6.78 -19.33 0.08
C GLU A 87 -7.89 -18.28 0.08
N LEU A 88 -7.56 -17.00 -0.21
CA LEU A 88 -8.56 -15.93 -0.31
C LEU A 88 -9.55 -16.18 -1.45
N ILE A 89 -9.04 -16.58 -2.62
CA ILE A 89 -9.85 -16.84 -3.82
C ILE A 89 -10.72 -18.08 -3.63
N GLU A 90 -10.21 -19.14 -2.98
CA GLU A 90 -11.00 -20.34 -2.68
C GLU A 90 -12.17 -20.02 -1.74
N ARG A 91 -11.97 -19.13 -0.77
CA ARG A 91 -13.02 -18.70 0.17
C ARG A 91 -14.04 -17.75 -0.44
N ASN A 92 -13.62 -16.96 -1.44
CA ASN A 92 -14.39 -15.85 -2.00
C ASN A 92 -14.19 -15.82 -3.54
N ASP A 93 -15.07 -16.51 -4.26
CA ASP A 93 -14.98 -16.65 -5.72
C ASP A 93 -15.29 -15.37 -6.50
N ASP A 94 -15.80 -14.34 -5.81
CA ASP A 94 -16.17 -13.05 -6.36
C ASP A 94 -15.06 -11.98 -6.24
N ILE A 95 -13.93 -12.27 -5.59
CA ILE A 95 -12.83 -11.29 -5.40
C ILE A 95 -12.37 -10.72 -6.75
N GLU A 96 -12.28 -9.40 -6.82
CA GLU A 96 -11.76 -8.64 -7.97
C GLU A 96 -10.39 -8.02 -7.69
N LEU A 97 -10.10 -7.71 -6.43
CA LEU A 97 -8.91 -6.98 -6.00
C LEU A 97 -8.35 -7.54 -4.69
N ILE A 98 -7.04 -7.76 -4.65
CA ILE A 98 -6.31 -8.12 -3.42
C ILE A 98 -5.26 -7.05 -3.12
N PHE A 99 -5.29 -6.51 -1.91
CA PHE A 99 -4.18 -5.72 -1.37
C PHE A 99 -3.19 -6.62 -0.66
N ILE A 100 -1.89 -6.43 -0.92
CA ILE A 100 -0.81 -7.15 -0.23
C ILE A 100 0.05 -6.13 0.50
N GLU A 101 -0.15 -6.00 1.81
CA GLU A 101 0.68 -5.16 2.66
C GLU A 101 2.02 -5.84 2.92
N SER A 102 3.14 -5.15 2.66
CA SER A 102 4.46 -5.64 3.06
C SER A 102 4.68 -5.49 4.56
N GLY A 103 5.61 -6.26 5.12
CA GLY A 103 6.21 -5.88 6.41
C GLY A 103 6.87 -4.50 6.31
N GLY A 104 6.96 -3.79 7.44
CA GLY A 104 7.56 -2.46 7.46
C GLY A 104 9.06 -2.51 7.17
N ASP A 105 9.53 -1.80 6.14
CA ASP A 105 10.93 -1.76 5.76
C ASP A 105 11.36 -0.40 5.19
N ASN A 106 12.66 -0.20 5.05
CA ASN A 106 13.25 1.00 4.48
C ASN A 106 12.87 1.21 3.00
N LEU A 107 13.30 2.36 2.47
CA LEU A 107 12.97 2.86 1.13
C LEU A 107 13.35 1.94 -0.04
N ALA A 108 14.08 0.85 0.18
CA ALA A 108 14.52 -0.10 -0.84
C ALA A 108 13.47 -1.19 -1.18
N ALA A 109 12.44 -1.38 -0.35
CA ALA A 109 11.47 -2.45 -0.54
C ALA A 109 10.70 -2.30 -1.86
N THR A 110 10.69 -3.38 -2.63
CA THR A 110 10.05 -3.49 -3.95
C THR A 110 9.40 -4.86 -4.04
N PHE A 111 8.22 -4.94 -4.66
CA PHE A 111 7.52 -6.20 -4.86
C PHE A 111 8.07 -6.95 -6.08
N SER A 112 8.00 -8.28 -6.05
CA SER A 112 8.19 -9.10 -7.25
C SER A 112 7.07 -8.80 -8.26
N PRO A 113 7.40 -8.62 -9.56
CA PRO A 113 6.40 -8.54 -10.63
C PRO A 113 5.53 -9.80 -10.77
N GLU A 114 5.97 -10.93 -10.21
CA GLU A 114 5.16 -12.16 -10.17
C GLU A 114 4.11 -12.12 -9.07
N LEU A 115 4.30 -11.29 -8.03
CA LEU A 115 3.41 -11.22 -6.88
C LEU A 115 2.31 -10.17 -7.05
N VAL A 116 2.63 -8.99 -7.58
CA VAL A 116 1.69 -7.86 -7.70
C VAL A 116 1.68 -7.29 -9.11
N ASP A 117 0.50 -6.82 -9.54
CA ASP A 117 0.31 -6.16 -10.83
C ASP A 117 0.67 -4.66 -10.73
N PHE A 118 0.38 -4.06 -9.58
CA PHE A 118 0.71 -2.67 -9.27
C PHE A 118 1.25 -2.52 -7.85
N SER A 119 1.90 -1.39 -7.58
CA SER A 119 2.45 -1.10 -6.28
C SER A 119 2.26 0.36 -5.86
N ILE A 120 1.83 0.54 -4.60
CA ILE A 120 1.83 1.82 -3.91
C ILE A 120 2.95 1.77 -2.86
N TYR A 121 3.77 2.81 -2.82
CA TYR A 121 4.76 2.97 -1.76
C TYR A 121 4.44 4.19 -0.90
N ILE A 122 4.41 4.02 0.42
CA ILE A 122 4.05 5.08 1.38
C ILE A 122 5.21 5.38 2.33
N ILE A 123 5.49 6.67 2.50
CA ILE A 123 6.34 7.21 3.58
C ILE A 123 5.50 8.16 4.44
N ASP A 124 6.08 8.64 5.54
CA ASP A 124 5.46 9.70 6.32
C ASP A 124 6.41 10.88 6.56
N VAL A 125 5.82 12.07 6.74
CA VAL A 125 6.54 13.33 6.92
C VAL A 125 7.43 13.32 8.17
N ALA A 126 7.05 12.59 9.24
CA ALA A 126 7.82 12.55 10.48
C ALA A 126 9.14 11.78 10.35
N GLN A 127 9.32 10.96 9.31
CA GLN A 127 10.61 10.39 8.93
C GLN A 127 11.60 11.47 8.46
N GLY A 128 11.09 12.65 8.10
CA GLY A 128 11.78 13.90 7.84
C GLY A 128 11.92 14.25 6.35
N GLU A 129 11.99 15.55 6.08
CA GLU A 129 11.98 16.15 4.73
C GLU A 129 12.96 15.52 3.73
N LYS A 130 14.14 15.09 4.19
CA LYS A 130 15.19 14.49 3.37
C LYS A 130 14.87 13.10 2.79
N ILE A 131 13.78 12.45 3.19
CA ILE A 131 13.49 11.07 2.81
C ILE A 131 13.36 10.89 1.30
N PRO A 132 12.60 11.72 0.55
CA PRO A 132 12.59 11.64 -0.90
C PRO A 132 13.96 11.78 -1.56
N ARG A 133 14.86 12.61 -1.01
CA ARG A 133 16.24 12.76 -1.53
C ARG A 133 17.10 11.51 -1.42
N LYS A 134 16.75 10.57 -0.54
CA LYS A 134 17.51 9.32 -0.40
C LYS A 134 17.30 8.36 -1.57
N GLY A 135 16.31 8.59 -2.44
CA GLY A 135 16.20 7.89 -3.72
C GLY A 135 16.01 6.37 -3.61
N GLY A 136 15.28 5.90 -2.61
CA GLY A 136 15.05 4.46 -2.44
C GLY A 136 14.19 3.86 -3.55
N GLN A 137 14.47 2.60 -3.89
CA GLN A 137 13.85 1.95 -5.04
C GLN A 137 12.34 1.77 -4.91
N GLY A 138 11.80 1.55 -3.71
CA GLY A 138 10.35 1.46 -3.48
C GLY A 138 9.64 2.76 -3.84
N MET A 139 10.21 3.89 -3.40
CA MET A 139 9.73 5.22 -3.80
C MET A 139 9.90 5.44 -5.30
N ILE A 140 11.01 5.05 -5.93
CA ILE A 140 11.24 5.39 -7.34
C ILE A 140 10.39 4.53 -8.29
N LYS A 141 10.27 3.23 -7.99
CA LYS A 141 9.70 2.24 -8.88
C LYS A 141 8.21 2.00 -8.70
N SER A 142 7.64 2.35 -7.55
CA SER A 142 6.18 2.21 -7.34
C SER A 142 5.37 2.97 -8.37
N ASP A 143 4.24 2.40 -8.74
CA ASP A 143 3.31 2.99 -9.69
C ASP A 143 2.66 4.23 -9.10
N PHE A 144 2.33 4.19 -7.80
CA PHE A 144 1.89 5.35 -7.03
C PHE A 144 2.73 5.55 -5.77
N PHE A 145 3.00 6.80 -5.41
CA PHE A 145 3.75 7.14 -4.21
C PHE A 145 2.94 8.03 -3.26
N VAL A 146 2.97 7.75 -1.97
CA VAL A 146 2.22 8.48 -0.95
C VAL A 146 3.17 9.08 0.08
N ILE A 147 3.02 10.37 0.36
CA ILE A 147 3.67 11.07 1.46
C ILE A 147 2.61 11.41 2.49
N ASN A 148 2.48 10.58 3.52
CA ASN A 148 1.41 10.66 4.52
C ASN A 148 1.80 11.52 5.73
N LYS A 149 0.79 11.84 6.56
CA LYS A 149 0.89 12.60 7.80
C LYS A 149 1.39 14.03 7.58
N THR A 150 0.84 14.69 6.56
CA THR A 150 1.17 16.09 6.22
C THR A 150 0.90 17.06 7.36
N ASP A 151 -0.04 16.75 8.24
CA ASP A 151 -0.34 17.46 9.48
C ASP A 151 0.86 17.53 10.43
N LEU A 152 1.80 16.59 10.34
CA LEU A 152 2.99 16.56 11.19
C LEU A 152 4.11 17.51 10.72
N ALA A 153 4.03 18.04 9.49
CA ALA A 153 5.10 18.86 8.91
C ALA A 153 5.56 20.04 9.81
N PRO A 154 4.66 20.83 10.43
CA PRO A 154 5.07 21.94 11.30
C PRO A 154 5.78 21.49 12.58
N TYR A 155 5.55 20.25 13.03
CA TYR A 155 6.08 19.71 14.28
C TYR A 155 7.47 19.08 14.11
N VAL A 156 7.82 18.68 12.89
CA VAL A 156 9.12 18.04 12.57
C VAL A 156 10.02 18.93 11.70
N GLY A 157 9.59 20.16 11.42
CA GLY A 157 10.36 21.11 10.61
C GLY A 157 10.55 20.66 9.16
N ALA A 158 9.53 20.03 8.56
CA ALA A 158 9.57 19.58 7.17
C ALA A 158 8.80 20.53 6.26
N SER A 159 9.38 20.86 5.10
CA SER A 159 8.68 21.56 4.02
C SER A 159 8.06 20.55 3.05
N LEU A 160 6.73 20.56 2.95
CA LEU A 160 6.02 19.75 1.95
C LEU A 160 6.40 20.17 0.52
N GLU A 161 6.67 21.46 0.29
CA GLU A 161 7.13 21.96 -1.00
C GLU A 161 8.49 21.34 -1.38
N GLN A 162 9.44 21.31 -0.45
CA GLN A 162 10.75 20.71 -0.68
C GLN A 162 10.63 19.20 -0.93
N MET A 163 9.81 18.50 -0.16
CA MET A 163 9.52 17.08 -0.41
C MET A 163 8.93 16.86 -1.81
N ALA A 164 8.04 17.74 -2.28
CA ALA A 164 7.46 17.65 -3.62
C ALA A 164 8.50 17.82 -4.73
N ILE A 165 9.42 18.79 -4.57
CA ILE A 165 10.53 19.01 -5.52
C ILE A 165 11.41 17.78 -5.58
N ASP A 166 11.81 17.25 -4.41
CA ASP A 166 12.69 16.10 -4.31
C ASP A 166 12.02 14.83 -4.88
N THR A 167 10.73 14.61 -4.60
CA THR A 167 9.97 13.50 -5.18
C THR A 167 9.91 13.60 -6.71
N LYS A 168 9.62 14.77 -7.28
CA LYS A 168 9.58 14.98 -8.73
C LYS A 168 10.93 14.74 -9.40
N ALA A 169 12.03 15.11 -8.74
CA ALA A 169 13.37 14.89 -9.26
C ALA A 169 13.71 13.41 -9.48
N PHE A 170 13.19 12.52 -8.62
CA PHE A 170 13.43 11.07 -8.71
C PHE A 170 12.34 10.29 -9.46
N ARG A 171 11.10 10.78 -9.48
CA ARG A 171 9.94 10.07 -10.07
C ARG A 171 9.52 10.59 -11.44
N SER A 172 10.07 11.70 -11.93
CA SER A 172 9.70 12.32 -13.21
C SER A 172 8.18 12.54 -13.29
N THR A 173 7.48 11.84 -14.19
CA THR A 173 6.03 11.94 -14.40
C THR A 173 5.21 10.93 -13.61
N ARG A 174 5.82 10.02 -12.84
CA ARG A 174 5.06 9.03 -12.06
C ARG A 174 4.25 9.72 -10.95
N PRO A 175 2.99 9.32 -10.75
CA PRO A 175 2.09 10.02 -9.84
C PRO A 175 2.51 9.84 -8.39
N PHE A 176 2.19 10.85 -7.57
CA PHE A 176 2.30 10.79 -6.13
C PHE A 176 1.32 11.76 -5.50
N ALA A 177 0.91 11.49 -4.26
CA ALA A 177 0.03 12.35 -3.48
C ALA A 177 0.58 12.62 -2.08
N PHE A 178 0.28 13.81 -1.58
CA PHE A 178 0.39 14.13 -0.17
C PHE A 178 -0.90 13.74 0.52
N THR A 179 -0.82 13.07 1.67
CA THR A 179 -2.02 12.61 2.39
C THR A 179 -1.99 12.95 3.87
N ASN A 180 -3.19 13.14 4.42
CA ASN A 180 -3.45 13.05 5.84
C ASN A 180 -4.60 12.06 6.04
N LEU A 181 -4.25 10.79 6.24
CA LEU A 181 -5.24 9.72 6.39
C LEU A 181 -6.10 9.82 7.67
N LYS A 182 -5.79 10.77 8.58
CA LYS A 182 -6.65 11.09 9.72
C LYS A 182 -7.87 11.91 9.30
N THR A 183 -7.70 12.81 8.32
CA THR A 183 -8.74 13.72 7.79
C THR A 183 -9.22 13.33 6.40
N ASP A 184 -8.62 12.30 5.80
CA ASP A 184 -8.83 11.83 4.43
C ASP A 184 -8.38 12.83 3.35
N GLU A 185 -7.64 13.88 3.73
CA GLU A 185 -7.06 14.81 2.75
C GLU A 185 -6.06 14.07 1.85
N GLY A 186 -6.20 14.27 0.54
CA GLY A 186 -5.37 13.63 -0.50
C GLY A 186 -5.70 12.16 -0.77
N LEU A 187 -6.59 11.53 0.00
CA LEU A 187 -7.00 10.14 -0.23
C LEU A 187 -7.65 9.97 -1.62
N ASP A 188 -8.43 10.97 -2.07
CA ASP A 188 -9.09 10.96 -3.38
C ASP A 188 -8.09 10.83 -4.53
N GLU A 189 -6.87 11.35 -4.41
CA GLU A 189 -5.84 11.17 -5.43
C GLU A 189 -5.42 9.70 -5.58
N VAL A 190 -5.35 8.97 -4.45
CA VAL A 190 -5.05 7.54 -4.43
C VAL A 190 -6.21 6.74 -5.01
N ILE A 191 -7.46 7.07 -4.63
CA ILE A 191 -8.66 6.42 -5.15
C ILE A 191 -8.79 6.64 -6.66
N ASN A 192 -8.63 7.87 -7.13
CA ASN A 192 -8.72 8.20 -8.55
C ASN A 192 -7.67 7.45 -9.36
N TRP A 193 -6.44 7.31 -8.85
CA TRP A 193 -5.41 6.50 -9.51
C TRP A 193 -5.81 5.02 -9.60
N ILE A 194 -6.35 4.43 -8.53
CA ILE A 194 -6.84 3.04 -8.57
C ILE A 194 -7.99 2.92 -9.60
N GLU A 195 -8.94 3.84 -9.61
CA GLU A 195 -10.05 3.77 -10.56
C GLU A 195 -9.60 3.96 -12.02
N GLN A 196 -8.73 4.93 -12.30
CA GLN A 196 -8.36 5.31 -13.66
C GLN A 196 -7.22 4.47 -14.23
N ASP A 197 -6.17 4.21 -13.47
CA ASP A 197 -4.97 3.53 -13.97
C ASP A 197 -5.01 2.02 -13.73
N VAL A 198 -5.62 1.57 -12.62
CA VAL A 198 -5.73 0.13 -12.32
C VAL A 198 -6.99 -0.48 -12.93
N PHE A 199 -8.15 0.15 -12.75
CA PHE A 199 -9.42 -0.36 -13.29
C PHE A 199 -9.82 0.23 -14.65
N LEU A 200 -9.03 1.16 -15.21
CA LEU A 200 -9.29 1.77 -16.52
C LEU A 200 -10.68 2.44 -16.62
N LYS A 201 -11.22 2.92 -15.49
CA LYS A 201 -12.53 3.58 -15.42
C LYS A 201 -12.48 4.88 -16.24
N GLY A 202 -13.40 5.01 -17.20
CA GLY A 202 -13.47 6.17 -18.10
C GLY A 202 -12.72 6.04 -19.42
N LEU A 203 -12.09 4.89 -19.70
CA LEU A 203 -11.46 4.58 -21.00
C LEU A 203 -12.37 3.76 -21.95
N VAL A 204 -13.69 3.93 -21.84
CA VAL A 204 -14.70 3.30 -22.73
C VAL A 204 -15.38 4.33 -23.61
#